data_AF-D8FWC1-F1
#
_entry.id   AF-D8FWC1-F1
#
_cell.length_a   1.000
_cell.length_b   1.000
_cell.length_c   1.000
_cell.angle_alpha   90.00
_cell.angle_beta   90.00
_cell.angle_gamma   90.00
#
_symmetry.space_group_name_H-M   'P 1'
#
loop_
_entity.id
_entity.type
_entity.pdbx_description
1 polymer ?
#
loop_
_entity_poly.entity_id
_entity_poly.type
_entity_poly.pdbx_seq_one_letter_code
_entity_poly.pdbx_strand_id
1 'polypeptide(L)'
;MSANLPDFNGLSRQEVRKILDANGFQPSNLQPSQGGWQKFKHPDGSQVDINWQTGRIVRTEAPIYGTDGFRINKGQRLASDGSRIDRALPHDRHPPEYFDINS
;
A
#
# COMPACT_ATOMS: atom_id res chain seq x y z
N MET A 1 -7.89 -2.58 -6.49
CA MET A 1 -7.00 -1.57 -7.09
C MET A 1 -5.55 -1.70 -6.66
N SER A 2 -5.23 -1.75 -5.37
CA SER A 2 -3.83 -1.86 -4.91
C SER A 2 -3.05 -3.06 -5.47
N ALA A 3 -3.73 -4.18 -5.75
CA ALA A 3 -3.14 -5.37 -6.39
C ALA A 3 -2.74 -5.17 -7.85
N ASN A 4 -3.25 -4.13 -8.52
CA ASN A 4 -2.99 -3.85 -9.93
C ASN A 4 -1.95 -2.74 -10.12
N LEU A 5 -1.42 -2.17 -9.02
CA LEU A 5 -0.37 -1.16 -9.09
C LEU A 5 0.95 -1.84 -9.52
N PRO A 6 1.75 -1.19 -10.38
CA PRO A 6 3.08 -1.70 -10.76
C PRO A 6 3.99 -1.79 -9.55
N ASP A 7 5.05 -2.58 -9.59
CA ASP A 7 6.09 -2.62 -8.54
C ASP A 7 6.69 -1.21 -8.33
N PHE A 8 6.76 -0.75 -7.08
CA PHE A 8 7.34 0.56 -6.73
C PHE A 8 8.84 0.52 -6.43
N ASN A 9 9.46 -0.67 -6.42
CA ASN A 9 10.86 -0.84 -6.09
C ASN A 9 11.76 0.00 -7.01
N GLY A 10 12.54 0.90 -6.39
CA GLY A 10 13.50 1.77 -7.09
C GLY A 10 12.87 2.94 -7.87
N LEU A 11 11.55 3.13 -7.81
CA LEU A 11 10.92 4.33 -8.36
C LEU A 11 11.20 5.55 -7.50
N SER A 12 11.18 6.74 -8.09
CA SER A 12 11.28 7.98 -7.34
C SER A 12 10.02 8.32 -6.56
N ARG A 13 10.17 9.21 -5.57
CA ARG A 13 9.04 9.79 -4.82
C ARG A 13 7.95 10.35 -5.75
N GLN A 14 8.36 11.05 -6.81
CA GLN A 14 7.43 11.68 -7.74
C GLN A 14 6.69 10.66 -8.60
N GLU A 15 7.37 9.61 -9.05
CA GLU A 15 6.76 8.52 -9.83
C GLU A 15 5.73 7.74 -8.99
N VAL A 16 6.08 7.38 -7.75
CA VAL A 16 5.15 6.73 -6.83
C VAL A 16 3.90 7.59 -6.64
N ARG A 17 4.08 8.89 -6.40
CA ARG A 17 2.95 9.81 -6.22
C ARG A 17 2.09 9.88 -7.48
N LYS A 18 2.70 10.02 -8.66
CA LYS A 18 2.01 10.07 -9.95
C LYS A 18 1.21 8.80 -10.21
N ILE A 19 1.77 7.62 -9.90
CA ILE A 19 1.08 6.33 -10.06
C ILE A 19 -0.13 6.25 -9.13
N LEU A 20 0.01 6.64 -7.86
CA LEU A 20 -1.10 6.64 -6.92
C LEU A 20 -2.24 7.57 -7.37
N ASP A 21 -1.91 8.81 -7.74
CA ASP A 21 -2.90 9.79 -8.19
C ASP A 21 -3.60 9.31 -9.48
N ALA A 22 -2.86 8.76 -10.45
CA ALA A 22 -3.41 8.22 -11.69
C ALA A 22 -4.34 7.01 -11.47
N ASN A 23 -4.16 6.27 -10.37
CA ASN A 23 -4.99 5.14 -9.99
C ASN A 23 -6.08 5.51 -8.98
N GLY A 24 -6.33 6.80 -8.74
CA GLY A 24 -7.43 7.27 -7.89
C GLY A 24 -7.19 7.12 -6.39
N PHE A 25 -5.96 6.86 -5.97
CA PHE A 25 -5.61 6.85 -4.55
C PHE A 25 -5.48 8.28 -4.04
N GLN A 26 -6.15 8.57 -2.93
CA GLN A 26 -6.11 9.89 -2.30
C GLN A 26 -5.46 9.81 -0.91
N PRO A 27 -4.60 10.78 -0.55
CA PRO A 27 -4.01 10.80 0.78
C PRO A 27 -5.09 11.04 1.84
N SER A 28 -5.08 10.25 2.91
CA SER A 28 -6.00 10.42 4.05
C SER A 28 -5.71 11.68 4.86
N ASN A 29 -4.47 12.19 4.78
CA ASN A 29 -4.03 13.44 5.41
C ASN A 29 -3.15 14.19 4.41
N LEU A 30 -3.17 15.53 4.41
CA LEU A 30 -2.36 16.34 3.49
C LEU A 30 -0.84 16.14 3.68
N GLN A 31 -0.41 15.84 4.90
CA GLN A 31 1.00 15.70 5.27
C GLN A 31 1.28 14.33 5.89
N PRO A 32 2.52 13.81 5.78
CA PRO A 32 2.97 12.64 6.51
C PRO A 32 2.95 12.87 8.03
N SER A 33 2.83 11.79 8.80
CA SER A 33 3.02 11.84 10.26
C SER A 33 4.46 12.20 10.63
N GLN A 34 4.71 12.48 11.92
CA GLN A 34 6.06 12.75 12.42
C GLN A 34 7.06 11.61 12.10
N GLY A 35 6.57 10.35 12.08
CA GLY A 35 7.37 9.17 11.69
C GLY A 35 7.43 8.91 10.19
N GLY A 36 7.04 9.89 9.35
CA GLY A 36 7.13 9.81 7.89
C GLY A 36 5.99 9.06 7.21
N TRP A 37 5.07 8.44 7.95
CA TRP A 37 3.98 7.64 7.37
C TRP A 37 2.84 8.50 6.85
N GLN A 38 2.43 8.25 5.61
CA GLN A 38 1.21 8.78 5.02
C GLN A 38 0.38 7.65 4.40
N LYS A 39 -0.93 7.71 4.62
CA LYS A 39 -1.88 6.72 4.13
C LYS A 39 -2.59 7.23 2.88
N PHE A 40 -2.74 6.37 1.89
CA PHE A 40 -3.47 6.60 0.65
C PHE A 40 -4.61 5.59 0.53
N LYS A 41 -5.81 6.06 0.22
CA LYS A 41 -7.02 5.23 0.12
C LYS A 41 -7.63 5.37 -1.27
N HIS A 42 -8.12 4.25 -1.80
CA HIS A 42 -8.93 4.22 -2.99
C HIS A 42 -10.41 4.00 -2.63
N PRO A 43 -11.39 4.49 -3.43
CA PRO A 43 -12.82 4.28 -3.17
C PRO A 43 -13.27 2.82 -3.02
N ASP A 44 -12.57 1.86 -3.63
CA ASP A 44 -12.81 0.42 -3.45
C ASP A 44 -12.45 -0.10 -2.04
N GLY A 45 -11.85 0.75 -1.19
CA GLY A 45 -11.40 0.43 0.16
C GLY A 45 -9.99 -0.14 0.26
N SER A 46 -9.29 -0.33 -0.88
CA SER A 46 -7.87 -0.67 -0.85
C SER A 46 -7.01 0.52 -0.39
N GLN A 47 -5.81 0.22 0.11
CA GLN A 47 -4.96 1.19 0.79
C GLN A 47 -3.49 0.98 0.46
N VAL A 48 -2.73 2.07 0.41
CA VAL A 48 -1.26 2.08 0.35
C VAL A 48 -0.73 2.98 1.46
N ASP A 49 0.10 2.46 2.36
CA ASP A 49 0.79 3.24 3.38
C ASP A 49 2.25 3.44 2.94
N ILE A 50 2.71 4.69 2.93
CA ILE A 50 4.06 5.06 2.50
C ILE A 50 4.79 5.73 3.65
N ASN A 51 5.99 5.26 3.96
CA ASN A 51 6.92 5.99 4.80
C ASN A 51 7.85 6.84 3.93
N TRP A 52 7.61 8.15 3.90
CA TRP A 52 8.38 9.08 3.09
C TRP A 52 9.78 9.39 3.62
N GLN A 53 10.14 8.92 4.82
CA GLN A 53 11.51 9.04 5.35
C GLN A 53 12.36 7.84 4.97
N THR A 54 11.77 6.64 4.90
CA THR A 54 12.52 5.39 4.69
C THR A 54 12.30 4.74 3.33
N GLY A 55 11.35 5.23 2.52
CA GLY A 55 11.02 4.60 1.25
C GLY A 55 9.96 3.49 1.37
N ARG A 56 9.67 3.02 2.58
CA ARG A 56 8.87 1.80 2.78
C ARG A 56 7.44 1.96 2.30
N ILE A 57 6.94 0.96 1.57
CA ILE A 57 5.56 0.89 1.11
C ILE A 57 4.88 -0.37 1.68
N VAL A 58 3.62 -0.23 2.07
CA VAL A 58 2.76 -1.34 2.49
C VAL A 58 1.44 -1.23 1.74
N ARG A 59 1.11 -2.27 0.97
CA ARG A 59 -0.14 -2.37 0.22
C ARG A 59 -1.14 -3.25 0.97
N THR A 60 -2.40 -2.80 1.03
CA THR A 60 -3.52 -3.56 1.59
C THR A 60 -4.58 -3.75 0.52
N GLU A 61 -5.07 -4.99 0.38
CA GLU A 61 -6.14 -5.36 -0.54
C GLU A 61 -7.46 -4.67 -0.18
N ALA A 62 -8.32 -4.45 -1.18
CA ALA A 62 -9.69 -4.04 -0.93
C ALA A 62 -10.42 -5.08 -0.07
N PRO A 63 -11.33 -4.66 0.83
CA PRO A 63 -12.06 -5.59 1.67
C PRO A 63 -12.98 -6.49 0.83
N ILE A 64 -12.94 -7.78 1.11
CA ILE A 64 -13.83 -8.81 0.59
C ILE A 64 -14.77 -9.20 1.73
N TYR A 65 -16.06 -9.23 1.44
CA TYR A 65 -17.11 -9.56 2.40
C TYR A 65 -17.64 -10.96 2.10
N GLY A 66 -17.83 -11.77 3.14
CA GLY A 66 -18.52 -13.04 3.06
C GLY A 66 -20.02 -12.86 2.86
N THR A 67 -20.73 -13.97 2.65
CA THR A 67 -22.19 -13.99 2.53
C THR A 67 -22.91 -13.51 3.80
N ASP A 68 -22.20 -13.58 4.94
CA ASP A 68 -22.63 -13.09 6.25
C ASP A 68 -22.39 -11.58 6.45
N GLY A 69 -21.85 -10.88 5.45
CA GLY A 69 -21.52 -9.46 5.51
C GLY A 69 -20.25 -9.14 6.32
N PHE A 70 -19.55 -10.14 6.84
CA PHE A 70 -18.30 -9.92 7.55
C PHE A 70 -17.10 -9.90 6.59
N ARG A 71 -16.11 -9.04 6.88
CA ARG A 71 -14.85 -9.01 6.11
C ARG A 71 -14.06 -10.30 6.32
N ILE A 72 -13.70 -10.98 5.23
CA ILE A 72 -12.94 -12.24 5.28
C ILE A 72 -11.42 -12.05 5.09
N ASN A 73 -11.00 -10.98 4.40
CA ASN A 73 -9.59 -10.65 4.14
C ASN A 73 -9.11 -9.45 4.98
N LYS A 74 -9.57 -9.35 6.24
CA LYS A 74 -9.25 -8.22 7.14
C LYS A 74 -7.75 -7.93 7.18
N GLY A 75 -7.33 -6.79 6.64
CA GLY A 75 -5.93 -6.35 6.63
C GLY A 75 -5.02 -7.19 5.74
N GLN A 76 -5.55 -7.90 4.74
CA GLN A 76 -4.77 -8.68 3.79
C GLN A 76 -3.75 -7.78 3.08
N ARG A 77 -2.46 -8.03 3.32
CA ARG A 77 -1.37 -7.31 2.68
C ARG A 77 -1.01 -7.94 1.35
N LEU A 78 -0.44 -7.11 0.48
CA LEU A 78 0.03 -7.49 -0.84
C LEU A 78 1.53 -7.29 -0.95
N ALA A 79 2.19 -8.18 -1.69
CA ALA A 79 3.57 -8.00 -2.13
C ALA A 79 3.64 -7.00 -3.29
N SER A 80 4.85 -6.64 -3.73
CA SER A 80 5.05 -5.63 -4.78
C SER A 80 4.47 -6.04 -6.14
N ASP A 81 4.39 -7.35 -6.39
CA ASP A 81 3.73 -7.94 -7.57
C ASP A 81 2.19 -7.99 -7.47
N GLY A 82 1.62 -7.49 -6.37
CA GLY A 82 0.18 -7.50 -6.13
C GLY A 82 -0.37 -8.83 -5.59
N SER A 83 0.46 -9.85 -5.41
CA SER A 83 0.04 -11.12 -4.81
C SER A 83 -0.24 -10.99 -3.31
N ARG A 84 -1.11 -11.83 -2.77
CA ARG A 84 -1.43 -11.84 -1.35
C ARG A 84 -0.28 -12.42 -0.55
N ILE A 85 0.18 -11.69 0.45
CA ILE A 85 1.12 -12.21 1.46
C ILE A 85 0.35 -13.14 2.39
N ASP A 86 0.89 -14.31 2.70
CA ASP A 86 0.29 -15.22 3.66
C ASP A 86 0.02 -14.51 5.01
N ARG A 87 -1.22 -14.59 5.49
CA ARG A 87 -1.65 -13.95 6.74
C ARG A 87 -1.02 -14.58 7.96
N ALA A 88 -0.59 -15.84 7.88
CA ALA A 88 0.17 -16.50 8.93
C ALA A 88 1.64 -16.06 8.97
N LEU A 89 2.12 -15.35 7.94
CA LEU A 89 3.48 -14.85 7.89
C LEU A 89 3.64 -13.72 8.92
N PRO A 90 4.58 -13.85 9.88
CA PRO A 90 4.97 -12.76 10.77
C PRO A 90 5.28 -11.46 10.02
N HIS A 91 4.84 -10.32 10.56
CA HIS A 91 4.94 -9.02 9.88
C HIS A 91 6.36 -8.59 9.52
N ASP A 92 7.35 -9.02 10.30
CA ASP A 92 8.79 -8.79 10.08
C ASP A 92 9.35 -9.63 8.92
N ARG A 93 8.64 -10.70 8.52
CA ARG A 93 8.98 -11.55 7.37
C ARG A 93 8.20 -11.21 6.10
N HIS A 94 7.36 -10.17 6.12
CA HIS A 94 6.65 -9.73 4.91
C HIS A 94 7.66 -9.24 3.87
N PRO A 95 7.56 -9.67 2.59
CA PRO A 95 8.40 -9.17 1.52
C PRO A 95 8.34 -7.64 1.50
N PRO A 96 9.49 -6.95 1.55
CA PRO A 96 9.49 -5.51 1.56
C PRO A 96 9.22 -4.92 0.17
N GLU A 97 8.78 -3.67 0.16
CA GLU A 97 8.72 -2.82 -1.02
C GLU A 97 9.21 -1.42 -0.64
N TYR A 98 10.12 -0.86 -1.45
CA TYR A 98 10.75 0.42 -1.18
C TYR A 98 10.93 1.26 -2.44
N PHE A 99 10.46 2.50 -2.41
CA PHE A 99 10.84 3.48 -3.43
C PHE A 99 12.24 4.07 -3.13
N ASP A 100 12.92 4.60 -4.14
CA ASP A 100 14.22 5.26 -3.95
C ASP A 100 14.03 6.67 -3.34
N ILE A 101 14.58 6.85 -2.14
CA ILE A 101 14.49 8.12 -1.41
C ILE A 101 15.47 9.18 -1.91
N ASN A 102 16.48 8.80 -2.69
CA ASN A 102 17.56 9.68 -3.16
C ASN A 102 17.40 10.12 -4.62
N SER A 103 16.41 9.57 -5.33
CA SER A 103 16.09 9.92 -6.72
C SER A 103 15.12 11.10 -6.84
#